data_AF-A0A5D0MR30-F1
#
_entry.id   AF-A0A5D0MR30-F1
#
_cell.length_a   1.000
_cell.length_b   1.000
_cell.length_c   1.000
_cell.angle_alpha   90.00
_cell.angle_beta   90.00
_cell.angle_gamma   90.00
#
_symmetry.space_group_name_H-M   'P 1'
#
loop_
_entity.id
_entity.type
_entity.pdbx_description
1 polymer ?
#
loop_
_entity_poly.entity_id
_entity_poly.type
_entity_poly.pdbx_seq_one_letter_code
_entity_poly.pdbx_strand_id
1 'polypeptide(L)' 'MKEKGILLEVQNDGDEIVLLDGRKVKVNSGDIPTACVWLPTVELKIINENSEGTLSVIICNISNNEEVKAVWL' A
#
# COMPACT_ATOMS: atom_id res chain seq x y z
N MET A 1 -9.01 0.22 11.67
CA MET A 1 -8.25 1.40 12.18
C MET A 1 -7.63 2.14 11.00
N LYS A 2 -7.57 3.49 11.00
CA LYS A 2 -6.96 4.28 9.91
C LYS A 2 -5.63 4.87 10.37
N GLU A 3 -4.59 4.72 9.57
CA GLU A 3 -3.27 5.30 9.82
C GLU A 3 -2.67 5.88 8.53
N LYS A 4 -1.51 6.53 8.66
CA LYS A 4 -0.76 7.09 7.54
C LYS A 4 0.62 6.44 7.45
N GLY A 5 1.11 6.29 6.23
CA GLY A 5 2.48 5.88 5.93
C GLY A 5 3.04 6.70 4.79
N ILE A 6 4.35 6.61 4.58
CA ILE A 6 5.00 7.20 3.41
C ILE A 6 5.51 6.05 2.56
N LEU A 7 5.22 6.09 1.26
CA LEU A 7 5.78 5.11 0.32
C LEU A 7 7.30 5.29 0.24
N LEU A 8 8.06 4.22 0.48
CA LEU A 8 9.48 4.18 0.15
C LEU A 8 9.64 3.81 -1.33
N GLU A 9 9.10 2.66 -1.71
CA GLU A 9 9.20 2.10 -3.05
C GLU A 9 8.17 0.98 -3.27
N VAL A 10 7.96 0.64 -4.55
CA VAL A 10 7.23 -0.55 -4.97
C VAL A 10 8.25 -1.56 -5.48
N GLN A 11 8.23 -2.77 -4.92
CA GLN A 11 9.17 -3.86 -5.23
C GLN A 11 8.44 -5.02 -5.96
N ASN A 12 9.22 -6.01 -6.40
CA ASN A 12 8.75 -7.28 -6.98
C ASN A 12 7.71 -7.10 -8.10
N ASP A 13 8.03 -6.27 -9.09
CA ASP A 13 7.17 -6.01 -10.25
C ASP A 13 5.74 -5.54 -9.89
N GLY A 14 5.60 -4.85 -8.75
CA GLY A 14 4.31 -4.36 -8.28
C GLY A 14 3.62 -5.24 -7.25
N ASP A 15 4.22 -6.35 -6.80
CA ASP A 15 3.61 -7.23 -5.78
C ASP A 15 3.84 -6.75 -4.33
N GLU A 16 4.77 -5.82 -4.09
CA GLU A 16 5.08 -5.34 -2.73
C GLU A 16 5.15 -3.81 -2.66
N ILE A 17 4.47 -3.25 -1.66
CA ILE A 17 4.61 -1.85 -1.26
C ILE A 17 5.43 -1.80 0.03
N VAL A 18 6.53 -1.05 -0.01
CA VAL A 18 7.42 -0.83 1.15
C VAL A 18 7.19 0.58 1.68
N LEU A 19 6.90 0.69 2.98
CA LEU A 19 6.78 1.96 3.67
C LEU A 19 8.15 2.47 4.14
N LEU A 20 8.29 3.78 4.30
CA LEU A 20 9.51 4.44 4.76
C LEU A 20 9.96 4.00 6.15
N ASP A 21 9.05 3.52 6.98
CA ASP A 21 9.33 2.96 8.31
C ASP A 21 9.78 1.48 8.27
N GLY A 22 9.89 0.90 7.07
CA GLY A 22 10.33 -0.48 6.84
C GLY A 22 9.21 -1.52 6.82
N ARG A 23 7.97 -1.15 7.16
CA ARG A 23 6.81 -2.07 7.05
C ARG A 23 6.50 -2.36 5.59
N LYS A 24 5.99 -3.56 5.33
CA LYS A 24 5.67 -4.03 3.99
C LYS A 24 4.26 -4.57 3.91
N VAL A 25 3.64 -4.36 2.75
CA VAL A 25 2.39 -5.03 2.41
C VAL A 25 2.52 -5.71 1.06
N LYS A 26 1.88 -6.87 0.95
CA LYS A 26 1.73 -7.59 -0.30
C LYS A 26 0.45 -7.14 -0.98
N VAL A 27 0.56 -6.80 -2.25
CA VAL A 27 -0.55 -6.42 -3.15
C VAL A 27 -0.58 -7.40 -4.32
N ASN A 28 -1.65 -7.40 -5.10
CA ASN A 28 -1.60 -8.06 -6.41
C ASN A 28 -0.94 -7.08 -7.40
N SER A 29 0.11 -7.48 -8.09
CA SER A 29 0.76 -6.67 -9.15
C SER A 29 -0.21 -6.12 -10.19
N GLY A 30 -1.28 -6.86 -10.53
CA GLY A 30 -2.32 -6.39 -11.45
C GLY A 30 -3.16 -5.21 -10.92
N ASP A 31 -3.18 -4.99 -9.61
CA ASP A 31 -3.89 -3.89 -8.96
C ASP A 31 -3.02 -2.62 -8.86
N ILE A 32 -1.70 -2.72 -9.09
CA ILE A 32 -0.81 -1.56 -9.16
C ILE A 32 -0.74 -1.08 -10.62
N PRO A 33 -1.45 0.02 -10.99
CA PRO A 33 -1.33 0.57 -12.32
C PRO A 33 0.13 0.94 -12.64
N THR A 34 0.50 0.70 -13.90
CA THR A 34 1.87 0.81 -14.41
C THR A 34 2.52 2.15 -14.08
N ALA A 35 3.79 2.05 -13.66
CA ALA A 35 4.77 3.10 -13.35
C ALA A 35 4.30 4.55 -13.61
N CYS A 36 3.89 5.25 -12.55
CA CYS A 36 3.81 6.72 -12.38
C CYS A 36 2.86 7.10 -11.23
N VAL A 37 2.01 6.17 -10.79
CA VAL A 37 1.04 6.38 -9.71
C VAL A 37 1.71 6.27 -8.34
N TRP A 38 2.52 5.22 -8.15
CA TRP A 38 3.12 4.86 -6.87
C TRP A 38 4.57 5.34 -6.77
N LEU A 39 4.75 6.66 -6.65
CA LEU A 39 6.06 7.29 -6.58
C LEU A 39 6.59 7.36 -5.14
N PRO A 40 7.90 7.15 -4.91
CA PRO A 40 8.51 7.36 -3.59
C PRO A 40 8.11 8.68 -2.95
N THR A 41 8.05 8.68 -1.63
CA THR A 41 7.67 9.82 -0.77
C THR A 41 6.20 10.22 -0.78
N VAL A 42 5.33 9.52 -1.55
CA VAL A 42 3.90 9.80 -1.50
C VAL A 42 3.29 9.41 -0.15
N GLU A 43 2.35 10.23 0.34
CA GLU A 43 1.59 9.91 1.53
C GLU A 43 0.53 8.85 1.21
N LEU A 44 0.55 7.78 1.98
CA LEU A 44 -0.39 6.68 1.90
C LEU A 44 -1.31 6.71 3.09
N LYS A 45 -2.60 6.51 2.84
CA LYS A 45 -3.60 6.25 3.87
C LYS A 45 -3.83 4.74 3.93
N ILE A 46 -3.69 4.19 5.13
CA ILE A 46 -3.78 2.75 5.36
C ILE A 46 -5.01 2.49 6.20
N ILE A 47 -5.90 1.65 5.70
CA ILE A 47 -7.17 1.33 6.32
C ILE A 47 -7.17 -0.16 6.65
N ASN A 48 -7.03 -0.48 7.92
CA ASN A 48 -7.15 -1.87 8.38
C ASN A 48 -8.60 -2.32 8.28
N GLU A 49 -8.85 -3.38 7.51
CA GLU A 49 -10.16 -4.03 7.42
C GLU A 49 -10.36 -4.81 8.73
N ASN A 50 -11.21 -4.27 9.61
CA ASN A 50 -11.50 -4.86 10.92
C ASN A 50 -12.29 -6.17 10.76
N SER A 51 -11.59 -7.26 10.46
CA SER A 51 -12.05 -8.62 10.66
C SER A 51 -11.05 -9.33 11.56
N GLU A 52 -11.55 -9.92 12.65
CA GLU A 52 -10.68 -10.59 13.63
C GLU A 52 -9.80 -11.64 12.94
N GLY A 53 -8.48 -11.44 12.98
CA GLY A 53 -7.49 -12.37 12.45
C GLY A 53 -7.02 -12.12 11.01
N THR A 54 -7.57 -11.14 10.28
CA THR A 54 -7.07 -10.81 8.93
C THR A 54 -6.07 -9.65 8.96
N LEU A 55 -4.92 -9.86 8.32
CA LEU A 55 -3.91 -8.83 8.05
C LEU A 55 -4.27 -7.94 6.85
N SER A 56 -5.53 -7.95 6.42
CA SER A 56 -6.02 -7.24 5.24
C SER A 56 -6.10 -5.74 5.47
N VAL A 57 -5.57 -4.99 4.52
CA VAL A 57 -5.62 -3.52 4.51
C VAL A 57 -5.96 -2.98 3.13
N ILE A 58 -6.50 -1.78 3.12
CA ILE A 58 -6.62 -0.96 1.91
C ILE A 58 -5.56 0.13 2.00
N ILE A 59 -4.72 0.20 0.97
CA ILE A 59 -3.73 1.27 0.79
C ILE A 59 -4.29 2.26 -0.21
N CYS A 60 -4.42 3.52 0.19
CA CYS A 60 -4.84 4.61 -0.66
C CYS A 60 -3.67 5.58 -0.87
N ASN A 61 -3.31 5.81 -2.12
CA ASN A 61 -2.37 6.85 -2.52
C ASN A 61 -3.08 8.20 -2.52
N ILE A 62 -2.67 9.11 -1.63
CA ILE A 62 -3.40 10.36 -1.39
C ILE A 62 -3.23 11.36 -2.55
N SER A 63 -2.16 11.25 -3.35
CA SER A 63 -1.89 12.19 -4.44
C SER A 63 -2.83 12.02 -5.64
N ASN A 64 -3.30 10.80 -5.89
CA ASN A 64 -4.16 10.47 -7.03
C ASN A 64 -5.45 9.76 -6.62
N ASN A 65 -5.63 9.49 -5.34
CA ASN A 65 -6.80 8.80 -4.78
C ASN A 65 -6.99 7.37 -5.33
N GLU A 66 -5.89 6.74 -5.78
CA GLU A 66 -5.88 5.33 -6.18
C GLU A 66 -5.82 4.44 -4.95
N GLU A 67 -6.60 3.36 -4.95
CA GLU A 67 -6.70 2.44 -3.83
C GLU A 67 -6.39 1.01 -4.27
N VAL A 68 -5.63 0.29 -3.47
CA VAL A 68 -5.31 -1.13 -3.67
C VAL A 68 -5.55 -1.92 -2.39
N LYS A 69 -6.00 -3.16 -2.57
CA LYS A 69 -6.11 -4.11 -1.47
C LYS A 69 -4.76 -4.77 -1.25
N ALA A 70 -4.38 -4.89 0.01
CA ALA A 70 -3.11 -5.45 0.40
C ALA A 70 -3.25 -6.30 1.67
N VAL A 71 -2.20 -7.02 1.99
CA VAL A 71 -2.07 -7.81 3.23
C VAL A 71 -0.74 -7.48 3.87
N TRP A 72 -0.71 -7.22 5.18
CA TRP A 72 0.55 -7.04 5.90
C TRP A 72 1.43 -8.30 5.83
N LEU A 73 2.74 -8.07 5.71
CA LEU A 73 3.79 -9.09 5.75
C LEU A 73 4.46 -9.16 7.14
#